data_AF-A0A8J6VUQ4-F1
#
_entry.id   AF-A0A8J6VUQ4-F1
#
_cell.length_a   1.000
_cell.length_b   1.000
_cell.length_c   1.000
_cell.angle_alpha   90.00
_cell.angle_beta   90.00
_cell.angle_gamma   90.00
#
_symmetry.space_group_name_H-M   'P 1'
#
loop_
_entity.id
_entity.type
_entity.pdbx_description
1 polymer ?
#
loop_
_entity_poly.entity_id
_entity_poly.type
_entity_poly.pdbx_seq_one_letter_code
_entity_poly.pdbx_strand_id
1 'polypeptide(L)'
;MLEQERSSGIEKPQTVLGARRSRLPRCTESATQVRIKLRIPAQRRQEPIISHLTAQHGLSVNITAARLSPNPQEDGWFDLELRGTPQQLQQALAYLQSLSITIWGKPNPDGDGWL
;
A
#
# COMPACT_ATOMS: atom_id res chain seq x y z
N MET A 1 -37.61 -52.13 32.59
CA MET A 1 -37.92 -50.75 32.20
C MET A 1 -36.73 -50.28 31.36
N LEU A 2 -36.58 -50.70 30.11
CA LEU A 2 -37.29 -50.20 28.91
C LEU A 2 -37.60 -48.70 29.01
N GLU A 3 -36.82 -47.88 28.30
CA GLU A 3 -37.33 -47.14 27.14
C GLU A 3 -36.17 -46.61 26.28
N GLN A 4 -36.27 -46.92 24.98
CA GLN A 4 -35.57 -46.25 23.90
C GLN A 4 -36.39 -45.02 23.49
N GLU A 5 -35.75 -43.89 23.20
CA GLU A 5 -36.17 -42.93 22.17
C GLU A 5 -34.89 -42.38 21.52
N ARG A 6 -34.53 -42.80 20.31
CA ARG A 6 -34.95 -42.29 18.97
C ARG A 6 -34.50 -40.86 18.65
N SER A 7 -33.64 -40.82 17.63
CA SER A 7 -33.53 -39.80 16.56
C SER A 7 -33.25 -38.36 16.94
N SER A 8 -32.14 -37.82 16.42
CA SER A 8 -32.23 -36.96 15.24
C SER A 8 -30.83 -36.52 14.83
N GLY A 9 -30.51 -36.75 13.55
CA GLY A 9 -29.32 -36.18 12.94
C GLY A 9 -29.38 -34.65 12.92
N ILE A 10 -28.21 -34.04 13.06
CA ILE A 10 -27.80 -32.87 12.27
C ILE A 10 -26.31 -33.09 11.97
N GLU A 11 -26.03 -33.66 10.80
CA GLU A 11 -24.75 -33.44 10.13
C GLU A 11 -24.64 -31.93 9.88
N LYS A 12 -23.62 -31.31 10.48
CA LYS A 12 -23.32 -29.90 10.22
C LYS A 12 -22.81 -29.80 8.77
N PRO A 13 -23.43 -28.97 7.92
CA PRO A 13 -22.97 -28.80 6.56
C PRO A 13 -21.53 -28.26 6.58
N GLN A 14 -20.65 -29.00 5.92
CA GLN A 14 -19.33 -28.54 5.53
C GLN A 14 -19.53 -27.37 4.56
N THR A 15 -19.48 -26.15 5.09
CA THR A 15 -19.42 -24.94 4.28
C THR A 15 -18.07 -24.90 3.57
N VAL A 16 -18.07 -25.42 2.35
CA VAL A 16 -17.10 -25.11 1.31
C VAL A 16 -17.30 -23.65 0.89
N LEU A 17 -16.49 -22.73 1.41
CA LEU A 17 -16.38 -21.39 0.83
C LEU A 17 -14.98 -20.80 1.07
N GLY A 18 -14.27 -20.53 -0.03
CA GLY A 18 -13.13 -19.63 -0.01
C GLY A 18 -11.80 -20.20 -0.48
N ALA A 19 -11.77 -21.01 -1.52
CA ALA A 19 -10.60 -21.04 -2.40
C ALA A 19 -10.40 -19.62 -2.95
N ARG A 20 -9.45 -18.85 -2.38
CA ARG A 20 -8.77 -17.70 -3.00
C ARG A 20 -7.83 -16.99 -2.02
N ARG A 21 -6.67 -17.58 -1.80
CA ARG A 21 -5.41 -16.80 -1.81
C ARG A 21 -4.36 -17.68 -2.46
N SER A 22 -4.41 -17.75 -3.79
CA SER A 22 -3.24 -18.02 -4.60
C SER A 22 -2.16 -17.07 -4.09
N ARG A 23 -1.27 -17.58 -3.24
CA ARG A 23 0.05 -17.01 -3.08
C ARG A 23 0.67 -17.14 -4.45
N LEU A 24 0.50 -16.11 -5.28
CA LEU A 24 1.30 -15.95 -6.48
C LEU A 24 2.75 -16.14 -6.05
N PRO A 25 3.57 -16.85 -6.84
CA PRO A 25 4.99 -16.88 -6.57
C PRO A 25 5.41 -15.42 -6.47
N ARG A 26 5.95 -15.01 -5.31
CA ARG A 26 6.72 -13.78 -5.24
C ARG A 26 7.93 -14.09 -6.09
N CYS A 27 7.81 -13.82 -7.40
CA CYS A 27 8.95 -13.75 -8.29
C CYS A 27 9.96 -12.92 -7.52
N THR A 28 11.11 -13.52 -7.24
CA THR A 28 12.14 -12.97 -6.36
C THR A 28 12.83 -11.83 -7.08
N GLU A 29 12.09 -10.82 -7.49
CA GLU A 29 12.63 -9.49 -7.70
C GLU A 29 12.86 -8.94 -6.30
N SER A 30 14.13 -8.73 -5.96
CA SER A 30 14.53 -8.16 -4.68
C SER A 30 13.75 -6.89 -4.44
N ALA A 31 12.81 -6.95 -3.48
CA ALA A 31 11.99 -5.80 -3.14
C ALA A 31 12.92 -4.69 -2.66
N THR A 32 12.91 -3.58 -3.41
CA THR A 32 13.71 -2.40 -3.11
C THR A 32 12.87 -1.45 -2.27
N GLN A 33 13.55 -0.72 -1.38
CA GLN A 33 12.94 0.28 -0.52
C GLN A 33 13.49 1.65 -0.86
N VAL A 34 12.61 2.65 -0.95
CA VAL A 34 12.98 4.05 -1.19
C VAL A 34 12.23 4.94 -0.21
N ARG A 35 12.92 5.89 0.41
CA ARG A 35 12.30 6.95 1.22
C ARG A 35 12.27 8.25 0.44
N ILE A 36 11.08 8.84 0.35
CA ILE A 36 10.86 10.11 -0.32
C ILE A 36 10.05 11.05 0.56
N LYS A 37 10.28 12.33 0.38
CA LYS A 37 9.46 13.41 0.88
C LYS A 37 8.69 14.02 -0.29
N LEU A 38 7.39 14.19 -0.10
CA LEU A 38 6.45 14.63 -1.11
C LEU A 38 5.83 15.95 -0.66
N ARG A 39 5.87 16.99 -1.51
CA ARG A 39 5.08 18.21 -1.31
C ARG A 39 3.89 18.17 -2.25
N ILE A 40 2.70 18.03 -1.68
CA ILE A 40 1.46 18.07 -2.42
C ILE A 40 0.95 19.51 -2.41
N PRO A 41 0.86 20.17 -3.58
CA PRO A 41 0.28 21.50 -3.67
C PRO A 41 -1.18 21.49 -3.20
N ALA A 42 -1.61 22.59 -2.58
CA ALA A 42 -2.99 22.85 -2.20
C ALA A 42 -4.03 22.39 -3.23
N GLN A 43 -3.80 22.71 -4.51
CA GLN A 43 -4.70 22.47 -5.62
C GLN A 43 -4.91 20.98 -5.93
N ARG A 44 -4.00 20.10 -5.47
CA ARG A 44 -4.02 18.66 -5.76
C ARG A 44 -4.40 17.80 -4.55
N ARG A 45 -4.80 18.39 -3.42
CA ARG A 45 -5.23 17.61 -2.24
C ARG A 45 -6.48 16.76 -2.46
N GLN A 46 -7.33 17.13 -3.42
CA GLN A 46 -8.54 16.38 -3.73
C GLN A 46 -8.26 15.12 -4.54
N GLU A 47 -7.06 15.00 -5.13
CA GLU A 47 -6.66 13.83 -5.89
C GLU A 47 -6.05 12.77 -4.96
N PRO A 48 -6.50 11.51 -5.01
CA PRO A 48 -6.01 10.45 -4.13
C PRO A 48 -4.66 9.89 -4.61
N ILE A 49 -3.64 10.74 -4.66
CA ILE A 49 -2.31 10.45 -5.21
C ILE A 49 -1.69 9.20 -4.56
N ILE A 50 -1.73 9.11 -3.23
CA ILE A 50 -1.17 7.97 -2.48
C ILE A 50 -1.94 6.67 -2.81
N SER A 51 -3.25 6.75 -2.98
CA SER A 51 -4.06 5.58 -3.33
C SER A 51 -3.72 5.08 -4.74
N HIS A 52 -3.48 5.98 -5.69
CA HIS A 52 -3.02 5.61 -7.04
C HIS A 52 -1.67 4.91 -7.01
N LEU A 53 -0.73 5.33 -6.16
CA LEU A 53 0.56 4.63 -5.99
C LEU A 53 0.37 3.15 -5.64
N THR A 54 -0.55 2.85 -4.73
CA THR A 54 -0.83 1.45 -4.34
C THR A 54 -1.62 0.68 -5.39
N ALA A 55 -2.66 1.30 -5.98
CA ALA A 55 -3.60 0.63 -6.86
C ALA A 55 -3.06 0.44 -8.29
N GLN A 56 -2.35 1.42 -8.82
CA GLN A 56 -1.89 1.42 -10.22
C GLN A 56 -0.48 0.85 -10.38
N HIS A 57 0.40 1.05 -9.39
CA HIS A 57 1.81 0.63 -9.47
C HIS A 57 2.12 -0.60 -8.61
N GLY A 58 1.16 -1.07 -7.80
CA GLY A 58 1.33 -2.26 -6.96
C GLY A 58 2.39 -2.09 -5.86
N LEU A 59 2.64 -0.86 -5.44
CA LEU A 59 3.62 -0.54 -4.40
C LEU A 59 3.01 -0.68 -3.00
N SER A 60 3.82 -1.12 -2.05
CA SER A 60 3.53 -0.94 -0.64
C SER A 60 4.01 0.45 -0.22
N VAL A 61 3.08 1.28 0.26
CA VAL A 61 3.36 2.64 0.72
C VAL A 61 3.19 2.69 2.23
N ASN A 62 4.24 3.11 2.94
CA ASN A 62 4.19 3.41 4.36
C ASN A 62 4.36 4.92 4.59
N ILE A 63 3.45 5.53 5.34
CA ILE A 63 3.51 6.97 5.65
C ILE A 63 4.26 7.11 6.98
N THR A 64 5.50 7.62 6.94
CA THR A 64 6.33 7.76 8.15
C THR A 64 6.07 9.06 8.89
N ALA A 65 5.73 10.13 8.17
CA ALA A 65 5.31 11.40 8.74
C ALA A 65 4.43 12.16 7.74
N ALA A 66 3.56 13.02 8.24
CA ALA A 66 2.77 13.90 7.41
C ALA A 66 2.52 15.24 8.12
N ARG A 67 2.52 16.32 7.34
CA ARG A 67 2.10 17.65 7.78
C ARG A 67 1.11 18.19 6.76
N LEU A 68 -0.16 18.16 7.12
CA LEU A 68 -1.24 18.75 6.37
C LEU A 68 -1.77 19.95 7.13
N SER A 69 -1.79 21.12 6.49
CA SER A 69 -2.45 22.28 7.07
C SER A 69 -3.96 22.14 6.96
N PRO A 70 -4.75 22.50 7.99
CA PRO A 70 -6.20 22.58 7.88
C PRO A 70 -6.63 23.62 6.83
N ASN A 71 -5.78 24.61 6.54
CA ASN A 71 -6.02 25.57 5.47
C ASN A 71 -5.80 24.89 4.10
N PRO A 72 -6.82 24.78 3.23
CA PRO A 72 -6.70 24.14 1.92
C PRO A 72 -5.76 24.86 0.97
N GLN A 73 -5.36 26.11 1.25
CA GLN A 73 -4.45 26.90 0.42
C GLN A 73 -2.96 26.65 0.71
N GLU A 74 -2.65 25.98 1.81
CA GLU A 74 -1.28 25.66 2.17
C GLU A 74 -0.85 24.31 1.60
N ASP A 75 0.45 24.10 1.43
CA ASP A 75 0.94 22.82 0.92
C ASP A 75 0.99 21.74 2.00
N GLY A 76 0.77 20.51 1.57
CA GLY A 76 0.96 19.32 2.38
C GLY A 76 2.33 18.71 2.19
N TRP A 77 2.89 18.13 3.25
CA TRP A 77 4.14 17.38 3.20
C TRP A 77 3.92 15.96 3.69
N PHE A 78 4.50 14.99 2.99
CA PHE A 78 4.44 13.58 3.37
C PHE A 78 5.84 12.97 3.27
N ASP A 79 6.27 12.31 4.32
CA ASP A 79 7.43 11.43 4.28
C ASP A 79 6.89 10.00 4.07
N LEU A 80 7.30 9.40 2.97
CA LEU A 80 6.82 8.11 2.49
C LEU A 80 7.99 7.13 2.35
N GLU A 81 7.75 5.89 2.74
CA GLU A 81 8.60 4.75 2.42
C GLU A 81 7.87 3.87 1.42
N LEU A 82 8.44 3.75 0.22
CA LEU A 82 7.92 2.96 -0.89
C LEU A 82 8.67 1.63 -0.95
N ARG A 83 7.95 0.52 -1.08
CA ARG A 83 8.53 -0.81 -1.26
C ARG A 83 7.90 -1.51 -2.46
N GLY A 84 8.73 -2.06 -3.34
CA GLY A 84 8.31 -2.77 -4.55
C GLY A 84 9.50 -3.20 -5.39
N THR A 85 9.26 -3.70 -6.59
CA THR A 85 10.36 -4.00 -7.53
C THR A 85 10.96 -2.69 -8.08
N PRO A 86 12.21 -2.69 -8.56
CA PRO A 86 12.82 -1.51 -9.17
C PRO A 86 11.97 -0.90 -10.30
N GLN A 87 11.33 -1.75 -11.11
CA GLN A 87 10.44 -1.30 -12.19
C GLN A 87 9.20 -0.60 -11.66
N GLN A 88 8.55 -1.14 -10.62
CA GLN A 88 7.37 -0.51 -10.01
C GLN A 88 7.71 0.85 -9.38
N LEU A 89 8.86 0.93 -8.69
CA LEU A 89 9.35 2.19 -8.12
C LEU A 89 9.63 3.22 -9.20
N GLN A 90 10.29 2.83 -10.29
CA GLN A 90 10.56 3.73 -11.41
C GLN A 90 9.26 4.26 -12.04
N GLN A 91 8.27 3.41 -12.26
CA GLN A 91 6.96 3.82 -12.80
C GLN A 91 6.23 4.78 -11.85
N ALA A 92 6.26 4.52 -10.55
CA ALA A 92 5.64 5.38 -9.55
C ALA A 92 6.33 6.75 -9.41
N LEU A 93 7.67 6.78 -9.46
CA LEU A 93 8.43 8.03 -9.44
C LEU A 93 8.15 8.86 -10.70
N ALA A 94 8.06 8.21 -11.87
CA ALA A 94 7.66 8.87 -13.12
C ALA A 94 6.23 9.43 -13.04
N TYR A 95 5.29 8.70 -12.43
CA TYR A 95 3.94 9.18 -12.18
C TYR A 95 3.94 10.43 -11.30
N LEU A 96 4.65 10.42 -10.17
CA LEU A 96 4.74 11.57 -9.27
C LEU A 96 5.37 12.79 -9.95
N GLN A 97 6.38 12.60 -10.79
CA GLN A 97 6.98 13.67 -11.60
C GLN A 97 5.99 14.22 -12.63
N SER A 98 5.19 13.37 -13.27
CA SER A 98 4.16 13.81 -14.24
C SER A 98 3.08 14.68 -13.61
N LEU A 99 2.79 14.48 -12.32
CA LEU A 99 1.87 15.31 -11.55
C LEU A 99 2.46 16.68 -11.15
N SER A 100 3.71 16.97 -11.53
CA SER A 100 4.44 18.18 -11.12
C SER A 100 4.54 18.33 -9.59
N ILE A 101 4.60 17.21 -8.89
CA ILE A 101 4.78 17.15 -7.44
C ILE A 101 6.27 17.22 -7.13
N THR A 102 6.65 18.03 -6.15
CA THR A 102 8.05 18.10 -5.73
C THR A 102 8.38 16.89 -4.87
N ILE A 103 9.42 16.14 -5.29
CA ILE A 103 9.94 14.97 -4.60
C ILE A 103 11.34 15.30 -4.10
N TRP A 104 11.59 15.10 -2.82
CA TRP A 104 12.93 15.10 -2.25
C TRP A 104 13.26 13.72 -1.71
N GLY A 105 14.52 13.33 -1.73
CA GLY A 105 14.96 12.06 -1.16
C GLY A 105 16.14 11.50 -1.91
N LYS A 106 16.96 10.73 -1.20
CA LYS A 106 17.95 9.85 -1.82
C LYS A 106 17.38 8.44 -1.80
N PRO A 107 17.40 7.70 -2.93
CA PRO A 107 17.16 6.27 -2.88
C PRO A 107 18.23 5.66 -1.99
N ASN A 108 17.84 5.23 -0.79
CA ASN A 108 18.74 4.56 0.13
C ASN A 108 18.47 3.06 0.01
N PRO A 109 19.24 2.31 -0.81
CA PRO A 109 19.01 0.88 -1.02
C PRO A 109 19.17 0.06 0.26
N ASP A 110 19.85 0.62 1.26
CA ASP A 110 20.23 -0.07 2.49
C ASP A 110 19.29 0.19 3.67
N GLY A 111 18.15 0.89 3.48
CA GLY A 111 17.07 0.96 4.48
C GLY A 111 17.34 1.80 5.74
N ASP A 112 18.59 2.18 6.00
CA ASP A 112 19.03 2.66 7.30
C ASP A 112 19.47 4.13 7.23
N GLY A 113 18.67 5.04 7.80
CA GLY A 113 19.10 6.40 8.12
C GLY A 113 18.74 7.49 7.11
N TRP A 114 18.17 8.57 7.62
CA TRP A 114 18.18 9.89 6.99
C TRP A 114 19.54 10.53 7.30
N LEU A 115 20.51 10.44 6.39
CA LEU A 115 21.79 11.17 6.46
C LEU A 115 22.01 11.99 5.18
#